data_AF-A0A5R9MPA1-F1
#
_entry.id   AF-A0A5R9MPA1-F1
#
_cell.length_a   1.000
_cell.length_b   1.000
_cell.length_c   1.000
_cell.angle_alpha   90.00
_cell.angle_beta   90.00
_cell.angle_gamma   90.00
#
_symmetry.space_group_name_H-M   'P 1'
#
loop_
_entity.id
_entity.type
_entity.pdbx_description
1 polymer ?
#
loop_
_entity_poly.entity_id
_entity_poly.type
_entity_poly.pdbx_seq_one_letter_code
_entity_poly.pdbx_strand_id
1 'polypeptide(L)' 'GLNNRAENSHVPLRKRERVMQGFRSVAGLQRFISIFSAIRNLFVPPHWKRSALSTHIHRIRAMAQWKAVTGATA' A
#
# COMPACT_ATOMS: atom_id res chain seq x y z
N GLY A 1 13.01 2.00 -24.66
CA GLY A 1 13.59 1.90 -23.31
C GLY A 1 12.87 0.81 -22.55
N LEU A 2 13.61 -0.10 -21.89
CA LEU A 2 13.03 -1.21 -21.14
C LEU A 2 12.19 -0.66 -19.97
N ASN A 3 10.89 -0.93 -20.00
CA ASN A 3 9.98 -0.55 -18.92
C ASN A 3 10.19 -1.50 -17.74
N ASN A 4 11.08 -1.13 -16.79
CA ASN A 4 11.46 -1.99 -15.68
C ASN A 4 10.33 -2.05 -14.63
N ARG A 5 9.42 -3.03 -14.80
CA ARG A 5 8.27 -3.26 -13.92
C ARG A 5 8.66 -3.57 -12.49
N ALA A 6 9.78 -4.27 -12.28
CA ALA A 6 10.29 -4.59 -10.94
C ALA A 6 10.68 -3.29 -10.21
N GLU A 7 11.49 -2.45 -10.85
CA GLU A 7 11.93 -1.16 -10.30
C GLU A 7 10.76 -0.19 -10.03
N ASN A 8 9.78 -0.15 -10.93
CA ASN A 8 8.60 0.71 -10.80
C ASN A 8 7.69 0.30 -9.64
N SER A 9 7.70 -0.98 -9.24
CA SER A 9 6.91 -1.46 -8.10
C SER A 9 7.36 -0.85 -6.76
N HIS A 10 8.65 -0.45 -6.65
CA HIS A 10 9.26 0.12 -5.46
C HIS A 10 9.08 1.63 -5.32
N VAL A 11 8.59 2.34 -6.34
CA VAL A 11 8.45 3.81 -6.32
C VAL A 11 7.66 4.32 -5.10
N PRO A 12 6.51 3.73 -4.71
CA PRO A 12 5.75 4.18 -3.54
C PRO A 12 6.51 3.98 -2.22
N LEU A 13 7.29 2.90 -2.12
CA LEU A 13 8.13 2.63 -0.95
C LEU A 13 9.25 3.68 -0.85
N ARG A 14 9.98 3.93 -1.94
CA ARG A 14 11.04 4.94 -1.99
C ARG A 14 10.54 6.35 -1.67
N LYS A 15 9.33 6.70 -2.14
CA LYS A 15 8.72 7.99 -1.79
C LYS A 15 8.48 8.12 -0.29
N ARG A 16 7.98 7.06 0.36
CA ARG A 16 7.79 7.03 1.82
C ARG A 16 9.11 7.11 2.56
N GLU A 17 10.10 6.31 2.16
CA GLU A 17 11.44 6.32 2.74
C GLU A 17 12.08 7.71 2.72
N ARG A 18 12.01 8.42 1.57
CA ARG A 18 12.51 9.79 1.45
C ARG A 18 11.79 10.76 2.39
N VAL A 19 10.46 10.66 2.51
CA VAL A 19 9.68 11.49 3.44
C VAL A 19 10.05 11.19 4.90
N MET A 20 10.38 9.93 5.20
CA MET A 20 10.83 9.49 6.52
C MET A 20 12.32 9.78 6.79
N GLN A 21 13.04 10.39 5.84
CA GLN A 21 14.48 10.67 5.89
C GLN A 21 15.34 9.40 6.09
N GLY A 22 14.90 8.28 5.51
CA GLY A 22 15.57 6.99 5.63
C GLY A 22 15.26 6.27 6.93
N PHE A 23 15.63 4.98 6.99
CA PHE A 23 15.46 4.16 8.18
C PHE A 23 16.75 4.13 9.00
N ARG A 24 16.61 4.23 10.33
CA ARG A 24 17.76 4.15 11.26
C ARG A 24 18.33 2.73 11.40
N SER A 25 17.60 1.71 10.96
CA SER A 25 18.04 0.31 10.98
C SER A 25 17.35 -0.56 9.92
N VAL A 26 18.02 -1.64 9.52
CA VAL A 26 17.48 -2.64 8.58
C VAL A 26 16.24 -3.34 9.15
N ALA A 27 16.24 -3.64 10.46
CA ALA A 27 15.08 -4.24 11.14
C ALA A 27 13.85 -3.32 11.08
N GLY A 28 14.04 -2.01 11.26
CA GLY A 28 12.98 -1.01 11.13
C GLY A 28 12.42 -0.95 9.70
N LEU A 29 13.30 -0.97 8.69
CA LEU A 29 12.91 -1.05 7.29
C LEU A 29 12.10 -2.32 7.00
N GLN A 30 12.55 -3.50 7.47
CA GLN A 30 11.87 -4.76 7.21
C GLN A 30 10.46 -4.79 7.82
N ARG A 31 10.32 -4.31 9.07
CA ARG A 31 9.02 -4.19 9.73
C ARG A 31 8.10 -3.23 8.98
N PHE A 32 8.65 -2.10 8.54
CA PHE A 32 7.90 -1.12 7.74
C PHE A 32 7.44 -1.70 6.41
N ILE A 33 8.32 -2.32 5.63
CA ILE A 33 7.96 -2.93 4.33
C ILE A 33 6.86 -3.97 4.49
N SER A 34 6.97 -4.82 5.51
CA SER A 34 5.99 -5.90 5.76
C SER A 34 4.58 -5.35 5.99
N ILE A 35 4.45 -4.33 6.84
CA ILE A 35 3.17 -3.68 7.14
C ILE A 35 2.69 -2.84 5.94
N PHE A 36 3.58 -2.06 5.35
CA PHE A 36 3.26 -1.18 4.22
C PHE A 36 2.76 -1.95 3.00
N SER A 37 3.36 -3.11 2.71
CA SER A 37 2.92 -4.00 1.63
C SER A 37 1.48 -4.49 1.84
N ALA A 38 1.15 -4.95 3.06
CA ALA A 38 -0.20 -5.40 3.40
C ALA A 38 -1.24 -4.27 3.26
N ILE A 39 -0.95 -3.08 3.79
CA ILE A 39 -1.83 -1.90 3.68
C ILE A 39 -2.02 -1.53 2.21
N ARG A 40 -0.94 -1.47 1.42
CA ARG A 40 -1.02 -1.08 0.01
C ARG A 40 -1.86 -2.07 -0.80
N ASN A 41 -1.69 -3.36 -0.57
CA ASN A 41 -2.45 -4.40 -1.26
C ASN A 41 -3.96 -4.34 -0.93
N LEU A 42 -4.31 -3.95 0.30
CA LEU A 42 -5.70 -3.78 0.70
C LEU A 42 -6.34 -2.56 0.03
N PHE A 43 -5.66 -1.41 0.01
CA PHE A 43 -6.26 -0.13 -0.40
C PHE A 43 -6.05 0.24 -1.88
N VAL A 44 -5.05 -0.31 -2.55
CA VAL A 44 -4.74 0.03 -3.95
C VAL A 44 -5.33 -1.01 -4.89
N PRO A 45 -6.40 -0.70 -5.64
CA PRO A 45 -6.96 -1.63 -6.60
C PRO A 45 -6.00 -1.86 -7.78
N PRO A 46 -6.07 -3.03 -8.45
CA PRO A 46 -5.29 -3.29 -9.66
C PRO A 46 -5.59 -2.29 -10.77
N HIS A 47 -4.58 -1.91 -11.55
CA HIS A 47 -4.67 -0.87 -12.59
C HIS A 47 -5.72 -1.12 -13.68
N TRP A 48 -6.15 -2.37 -13.85
CA TRP A 48 -7.12 -2.78 -14.87
C TRP A 48 -8.59 -2.67 -14.41
N LYS A 49 -8.84 -2.37 -13.13
CA LYS A 49 -10.17 -2.06 -12.59
C LYS A 49 -10.36 -0.53 -12.50
N ARG A 50 -10.72 0.10 -13.62
CA ARG A 50 -10.68 1.57 -13.79
C ARG A 50 -12.04 2.27 -13.83
N SER A 51 -13.14 1.63 -13.39
CA SER A 51 -14.42 2.35 -13.30
C SER A 51 -14.56 3.06 -11.94
N ALA A 52 -15.24 4.22 -11.93
CA ALA A 52 -15.52 4.96 -10.70
C ALA A 52 -16.28 4.10 -9.69
N LEU A 53 -17.29 3.35 -10.15
CA LEU A 53 -18.06 2.42 -9.32
C LEU A 53 -17.19 1.30 -8.73
N SER A 54 -16.33 0.68 -9.54
CA SER A 54 -15.43 -0.38 -9.05
C SER A 54 -14.45 0.14 -7.99
N THR A 55 -13.94 1.38 -8.17
CA THR A 55 -13.08 2.04 -7.19
C THR A 55 -13.82 2.36 -5.90
N HIS A 56 -15.07 2.82 -5.99
CA HIS A 56 -15.91 3.11 -4.84
C HIS A 56 -16.21 1.84 -4.02
N ILE A 57 -16.65 0.77 -4.67
CA ILE A 57 -16.92 -0.52 -4.03
C ILE A 57 -15.65 -1.09 -3.40
N HIS A 58 -14.50 -1.01 -4.09
CA HIS A 58 -13.21 -1.45 -3.55
C HIS A 58 -12.87 -0.72 -2.24
N ARG A 59 -13.02 0.62 -2.21
CA ARG A 59 -12.74 1.43 -1.03
C ARG A 59 -13.64 1.08 0.16
N ILE A 60 -14.94 0.88 -0.07
CA ILE A 60 -15.88 0.46 1.00
C ILE A 60 -15.44 -0.88 1.59
N ARG A 61 -15.14 -1.87 0.73
CA ARG A 61 -14.70 -3.20 1.17
C ARG A 61 -13.37 -3.15 1.93
N ALA A 62 -12.40 -2.41 1.41
CA ALA A 62 -11.10 -2.23 2.05
C ALA A 62 -11.24 -1.60 3.45
N MET A 63 -12.09 -0.57 3.60
CA MET A 63 -12.36 0.05 4.89
C MET A 63 -13.09 -0.87 5.87
N ALA A 64 -14.06 -1.67 5.39
CA ALA A 64 -14.73 -2.66 6.23
C ALA A 64 -13.75 -3.72 6.75
N GLN A 65 -12.89 -4.24 5.88
CA GLN A 65 -11.82 -5.18 6.27
C GLN A 65 -10.85 -4.55 7.27
N TRP A 66 -10.46 -3.30 7.04
CA TRP A 66 -9.57 -2.58 7.96
C TRP A 66 -10.16 -2.44 9.36
N LYS A 67 -11.44 -2.05 9.47
CA LYS A 67 -12.14 -1.96 10.77
C LYS A 67 -12.20 -3.31 11.48
N ALA A 68 -12.49 -4.38 10.75
CA ALA A 68 -12.53 -5.73 11.32
C ALA A 68 -11.17 -6.18 11.88
N VAL A 69 -10.07 -5.91 11.15
CA VAL A 69 -8.71 -6.32 11.58
C VAL A 69 -8.18 -5.45 12.72
N THR A 70 -8.53 -4.16 12.75
CA THR A 70 -8.03 -3.23 13.78
C THR A 70 -8.84 -3.23 15.07
N GLY A 71 -10.01 -3.89 15.09
CA GLY A 71 -10.93 -3.82 16.24
C GLY A 71 -11.50 -2.41 16.47
N ALA A 72 -11.32 -1.49 15.51
CA ALA A 72 -11.90 -0.16 15.55
C ALA A 72 -13.41 -0.27 15.26
N THR A 73 -14.18 -0.63 16.28
CA THR A 73 -15.63 -0.40 16.30
C THR A 73 -15.86 1.09 16.27
N ALA A 74 -16.72 1.53 15.34
CA ALA A 74 -17.08 2.93 15.17
C ALA A 74 -17.70 3.52 16.45
#